data_AF-A0A6N0NSS5-F1
#
_entry.id   AF-A0A6N0NSS5-F1
#
_cell.length_a   1.000
_cell.length_b   1.000
_cell.length_c   1.000
_cell.angle_alpha   90.00
_cell.angle_beta   90.00
_cell.angle_gamma   90.00
#
_symmetry.space_group_name_H-M   'P 1'
#
loop_
_entity.id
_entity.type
_entity.pdbx_description
1 polymer ?
#
loop_
_entity_poly.entity_id
_entity_poly.type
_entity_poly.pdbx_seq_one_letter_code
_entity_poly.pdbx_strand_id
1 'polypeptide(L)' 'MNLREEIINLLKNRPMISEELRDKLMEKGVRFSPLEFRETLASMVRDGTVEKTPDYERRKFYFKLRSGSF' A
#
# COMPACT_ATOMS: atom_id res chain seq x y z
N MET A 1 8.15 -11.51 -8.75
CA MET A 1 7.89 -10.74 -7.52
C MET A 1 6.43 -10.32 -7.53
N ASN A 2 5.71 -10.57 -6.44
CA ASN A 2 4.29 -10.25 -6.34
C ASN A 2 4.13 -8.84 -5.75
N LEU A 3 3.50 -7.93 -6.49
CA LEU A 3 3.29 -6.53 -6.07
C LEU A 3 2.61 -6.44 -4.69
N ARG A 4 1.67 -7.34 -4.42
CA ARG A 4 0.94 -7.42 -3.15
C ARG A 4 1.87 -7.68 -1.96
N GLU A 5 2.78 -8.65 -2.10
CA GLU A 5 3.72 -9.03 -1.04
C GLU A 5 4.69 -7.88 -0.74
N GLU A 6 5.14 -7.18 -1.77
CA GLU A 6 6.02 -6.02 -1.60
C GLU A 6 5.31 -4.86 -0.88
N ILE A 7 4.03 -4.60 -1.18
CA ILE A 7 3.23 -3.62 -0.44
C ILE A 7 3.10 -4.03 1.03
N ILE A 8 2.82 -5.31 1.31
CA ILE A 8 2.76 -5.82 2.69
C ILE A 8 4.09 -5.58 3.40
N ASN A 9 5.21 -5.93 2.77
CA ASN A 9 6.54 -5.76 3.35
C ASN A 9 6.87 -4.29 3.66
N LEU A 10 6.44 -3.34 2.81
CA LEU A 10 6.59 -1.91 3.10
C LEU A 10 5.73 -1.49 4.29
N LEU A 11 4.47 -1.92 4.33
CA LEU A 11 3.51 -1.54 5.37
C LEU A 11 3.75 -2.22 6.73
N LYS A 12 4.55 -3.30 6.78
CA LYS A 12 5.05 -3.87 8.04
C LYS A 12 5.92 -2.90 8.83
N ASN A 13 6.64 -2.01 8.13
CA ASN A 13 7.57 -1.10 8.79
C ASN A 13 6.86 0.15 9.34
N ARG A 14 5.96 0.74 8.55
CA ARG A 14 5.15 1.90 8.94
C ARG A 14 3.96 2.09 8.02
N PRO A 15 2.91 2.81 8.49
CA PRO A 15 1.90 3.36 7.59
C PRO A 15 2.52 4.27 6.53
N MET A 16 1.97 4.22 5.32
CA MET A 16 2.44 5.02 4.17
C MET A 16 1.26 5.55 3.36
N ILE A 17 1.46 6.66 2.67
CA ILE A 17 0.53 7.13 1.64
C ILE A 17 0.76 6.41 0.30
N SER A 18 -0.21 6.52 -0.62
CA SER A 18 -0.12 5.87 -1.94
C SER A 18 1.11 6.27 -2.75
N GLU A 19 1.57 7.52 -2.65
CA GLU A 19 2.75 8.01 -3.36
C GLU A 19 4.03 7.39 -2.79
N GLU A 20 4.18 7.38 -1.46
CA GLU A 20 5.32 6.75 -0.78
C GLU A 20 5.42 5.26 -1.12
N LEU A 21 4.30 4.53 -1.13
CA LEU A 21 4.28 3.12 -1.53
C LEU A 21 4.79 2.94 -2.96
N ARG A 22 4.24 3.72 -3.91
CA ARG A 22 4.65 3.67 -5.32
C ARG A 22 6.15 3.95 -5.46
N ASP A 23 6.61 5.04 -4.85
CA ASP A 23 8.00 5.49 -4.99
C ASP A 23 8.96 4.45 -4.39
N LYS A 24 8.64 3.90 -3.21
CA LYS A 24 9.42 2.81 -2.59
C LYS A 24 9.43 1.52 -3.41
N LEU A 25 8.31 1.16 -4.04
CA LEU A 25 8.25 -0.01 -4.93
C LEU A 25 9.12 0.20 -6.17
N MET A 26 9.11 1.40 -6.76
CA MET A 26 9.95 1.75 -7.90
C MET A 26 11.44 1.79 -7.53
N GLU A 27 11.80 2.36 -6.38
CA GLU A 27 13.16 2.32 -5.83
C GLU A 27 13.68 0.89 -5.64
N LYS A 28 12.80 -0.04 -5.24
CA LYS A 28 13.11 -1.48 -5.12
C LYS A 28 13.18 -2.22 -6.47
N GLY A 29 12.94 -1.53 -7.59
CA GLY A 29 12.94 -2.13 -8.92
C GLY A 29 11.71 -2.99 -9.25
N VAL A 30 10.64 -2.88 -8.45
CA VAL A 30 9.39 -3.60 -8.73
C VAL A 30 8.73 -2.98 -9.95
N ARG A 31 8.48 -3.79 -10.98
CA ARG A 31 7.80 -3.37 -12.21
C ARG A 31 6.30 -3.59 -12.06
N PHE A 32 5.52 -2.53 -12.28
CA PHE A 32 4.06 -2.55 -12.27
C PHE A 32 3.53 -1.40 -13.11
N SER A 33 2.30 -1.52 -13.62
CA SER A 33 1.61 -0.38 -14.24
C SER A 33 0.90 0.49 -13.18
N PRO A 34 0.63 1.78 -13.47
CA PRO A 34 -0.17 2.60 -12.56
C PRO A 34 -1.57 2.03 -12.26
N LEU A 35 -2.17 1.32 -13.22
CA LEU A 35 -3.48 0.67 -13.03
C LEU A 35 -3.36 -0.51 -12.07
N GLU A 36 -2.40 -1.39 -12.31
CA GLU A 36 -2.12 -2.58 -11.49
C GLU A 36 -1.85 -2.21 -10.03
N PHE A 37 -1.09 -1.15 -9.78
CA PHE A 37 -0.84 -0.65 -8.43
C PHE A 37 -2.12 -0.19 -7.73
N ARG A 38 -2.96 0.60 -8.42
CA ARG A 38 -4.24 1.05 -7.86
C ARG A 38 -5.19 -0.11 -7.59
N GLU A 39 -5.29 -1.06 -8.53
CA GLU A 39 -6.16 -2.23 -8.40
C GLU A 39 -5.71 -3.15 -7.27
N THR A 40 -4.40 -3.37 -7.13
CA THR A 40 -3.82 -4.17 -6.05
C THR A 40 -4.11 -3.54 -4.70
N LEU A 41 -3.83 -2.24 -4.54
CA LEU A 41 -4.06 -1.54 -3.28
C LEU A 41 -5.56 -1.49 -2.93
N ALA A 42 -6.43 -1.27 -3.92
CA ALA A 42 -7.88 -1.31 -3.73
C ALA A 42 -8.39 -2.71 -3.35
N SER A 43 -7.81 -3.77 -3.95
CA SER A 43 -8.13 -5.16 -3.61
C SER A 43 -7.77 -5.47 -2.16
N MET A 44 -6.56 -5.08 -1.73
CA MET A 44 -6.08 -5.26 -0.35
C MET A 44 -6.92 -4.49 0.69
N VAL A 45 -7.52 -3.37 0.30
CA VAL A 45 -8.47 -2.65 1.16
C VAL A 45 -9.81 -3.39 1.22
N ARG A 46 -10.31 -3.88 0.08
CA ARG A 46 -11.58 -4.62 0.00
C ARG A 46 -11.56 -5.93 0.77
N ASP A 47 -10.44 -6.66 0.73
CA ASP A 47 -10.27 -7.93 1.44
C ASP A 47 -9.83 -7.78 2.90
N GLY A 48 -9.62 -6.53 3.35
CA GLY A 48 -9.29 -6.22 4.74
C GLY A 48 -7.84 -6.47 5.13
N THR A 49 -6.93 -6.77 4.18
CA THR A 49 -5.48 -6.86 4.45
C THR A 49 -4.90 -5.50 4.87
N VAL A 50 -5.40 -4.42 4.26
CA VAL A 50 -4.93 -3.05 4.49
C VAL A 50 -6.08 -2.15 4.89
N GLU A 51 -5.88 -1.34 5.92
CA GLU A 51 -6.81 -0.27 6.29
C GLU A 51 -6.41 1.03 5.59
N LYS A 52 -7.41 1.71 5.01
CA LYS A 52 -7.26 3.04 4.39
C LYS A 52 -7.88 4.10 5.30
N THR A 53 -7.06 4.96 5.90
CA THR A 53 -7.49 6.02 6.82
C THR A 53 -7.23 7.40 6.21
N PRO A 54 -8.18 8.34 6.22
CA PRO A 54 -7.93 9.71 5.80
C PRO A 54 -7.01 10.44 6.81
N ASP A 55 -6.04 11.18 6.28
CA ASP A 55 -5.32 12.25 7.00
C ASP A 55 -5.79 13.58 6.42
N TYR A 56 -6.57 14.31 7.23
CA TYR A 56 -7.18 15.57 6.84
C TYR A 56 -6.19 16.75 6.82
N GLU A 57 -5.12 16.69 7.63
CA GLU A 57 -4.09 17.72 7.63
C GLU A 57 -3.32 17.70 6.32
N ARG A 58 -2.94 16.49 5.89
CA ARG A 58 -2.20 16.28 4.63
C ARG A 58 -3.11 16.18 3.42
N ARG A 59 -4.43 16.06 3.61
CA ARG A 59 -5.44 15.78 2.57
C ARG A 59 -5.08 14.53 1.76
N LYS A 60 -4.58 13.49 2.43
CA LYS A 60 -4.14 12.22 1.84
C LYS A 60 -4.77 11.03 2.55
N PHE A 61 -4.59 9.85 1.97
CA PHE A 61 -4.97 8.59 2.61
C PHE A 61 -3.72 7.83 3.02
N TYR A 62 -3.69 7.39 4.27
CA TYR A 62 -2.73 6.45 4.79
C TYR A 62 -3.23 5.03 4.65
N PHE A 63 -2.30 4.15 4.32
CA PHE A 63 -2.46 2.72 4.26
C PHE A 63 -1.63 2.11 5.38
N LYS A 64 -2.21 1.17 6.11
CA LYS A 64 -1.53 0.38 7.15
C LYS A 64 -2.04 -1.05 7.10
N LEU A 65 -1.21 -2.01 7.54
CA LEU A 65 -1.69 -3.38 7.70
C LEU A 65 -2.76 -3.44 8.79
N ARG A 66 -3.79 -4.25 8.56
CA ARG A 66 -4.81 -4.52 9.58
C ARG A 66 -4.21 -5.39 10.69
N SER A 67 -4.36 -4.98 11.94
CA SER A 67 -3.91 -5.75 13.10
C SER A 67 -4.72 -7.04 13.19
N GLY A 68 -4.11 -8.19 12.87
CA GLY A 68 -4.76 -9.50 12.90
C GLY A 68 -4.58 -10.36 11.63
N SER A 69 -3.95 -9.82 10.59
CA SER A 69 -3.59 -10.58 9.38
C SER A 69 -2.16 -11.11 9.48
N PHE A 70 -1.94 -12.17 10.27
CA PHE A 70 -0.69 -12.94 10.31
C PHE A 70 -0.99 -14.42 10.11
#